data_AF-A0A124IQ35-F1
#
_entry.id   AF-A0A124IQ35-F1
#
_cell.length_a   1.000
_cell.length_b   1.000
_cell.length_c   1.000
_cell.angle_alpha   90.00
_cell.angle_beta   90.00
_cell.angle_gamma   90.00
#
_symmetry.space_group_name_H-M   'P 1'
#
loop_
_entity.id
_entity.type
_entity.pdbx_description
1 polymer ?
#
loop_
_entity_poly.entity_id
_entity_poly.type
_entity_poly.pdbx_seq_one_letter_code
_entity_poly.pdbx_strand_id
1 'polypeptide(L)' 'MNLNQINTALREKYQAPCRDGAKRHIIFWYDAKGDFREVVDELELAEVKLCLVFYRDVF' A
#
# COMPACT_ATOMS: atom_id res chain seq x y z
N MET A 1 11.54 0.87 7.89
CA MET A 1 11.70 1.22 6.47
C MET A 1 11.25 2.66 6.34
N ASN A 2 12.01 3.56 5.71
CA ASN A 2 11.55 4.95 5.58
C ASN A 2 10.48 5.07 4.47
N LEU A 3 9.74 6.18 4.43
CA LEU A 3 8.66 6.42 3.45
C LEU A 3 9.12 6.20 2.00
N ASN A 4 10.31 6.70 1.66
CA ASN A 4 10.88 6.55 0.32
C ASN A 4 11.06 5.09 -0.09
N GLN A 5 11.55 4.24 0.82
CA GLN A 5 11.69 2.81 0.57
C GLN A 5 10.33 2.12 0.39
N ILE A 6 9.31 2.53 1.14
CA ILE A 6 7.95 1.96 1.01
C ILE A 6 7.34 2.37 -0.33
N ASN A 7 7.46 3.65 -0.71
CA ASN A 7 7.03 4.16 -2.01
C ASN A 7 7.67 3.39 -3.16
N THR A 8 9.00 3.21 -3.12
CA THR A 8 9.72 2.43 -4.14
C THR A 8 9.22 0.98 -4.19
N ALA A 9 9.10 0.32 -3.03
CA ALA A 9 8.64 -1.07 -2.97
C ALA A 9 7.20 -1.28 -3.46
N LEU A 10 6.28 -0.35 -3.14
CA LEU A 10 4.91 -0.38 -3.65
C LEU A 10 4.89 -0.12 -5.15
N ARG A 11 5.63 0.89 -5.63
CA ARG A 11 5.73 1.25 -7.05
C ARG A 11 6.21 0.10 -7.92
N GLU A 12 7.28 -0.56 -7.51
CA GLU A 12 7.78 -1.75 -8.21
C GLU A 12 6.72 -2.86 -8.31
N LYS A 13 5.90 -3.05 -7.27
CA LYS A 13 4.86 -4.09 -7.25
C LYS A 13 3.69 -3.78 -8.17
N TYR A 14 3.15 -2.54 -8.13
CA TYR A 14 1.96 -2.23 -8.94
C TYR A 14 2.30 -1.86 -10.40
N GLN A 15 3.54 -1.48 -10.71
CA GLN A 15 4.01 -1.28 -12.08
C GLN A 15 4.44 -2.58 -12.79
N ALA A 16 4.69 -3.66 -12.03
CA ALA A 16 4.97 -4.96 -12.63
C ALA A 16 3.78 -5.44 -13.48
N PRO A 17 4.01 -6.27 -14.52
CA PRO A 17 2.91 -6.90 -15.25
C PRO A 17 2.00 -7.70 -14.29
N CYS A 18 0.69 -7.63 -14.53
CA CYS A 18 -0.23 -8.55 -13.87
C CYS A 18 0.10 -9.99 -14.29
N ARG A 19 -0.12 -10.94 -13.37
CA ARG A 19 -0.05 -12.37 -13.70
C ARG A 19 -1.09 -12.70 -14.77
N ASP A 20 -0.85 -13.77 -15.53
CA ASP A 20 -1.76 -14.20 -16.59
C ASP A 20 -3.21 -14.34 -16.08
N GLY A 21 -4.12 -13.70 -16.80
CA GLY A 21 -5.55 -13.64 -16.46
C GLY A 21 -5.92 -12.66 -15.35
N ALA A 22 -4.97 -12.07 -14.62
CA ALA A 22 -5.24 -11.04 -13.62
C ALA A 22 -5.39 -9.67 -14.29
N LYS A 23 -6.39 -8.90 -13.85
CA LYS A 23 -6.68 -7.55 -14.39
C LYS A 23 -6.07 -6.41 -13.56
N ARG A 24 -5.62 -6.69 -12.33
CA ARG A 24 -5.09 -5.69 -11.40
C ARG A 24 -4.26 -6.37 -10.30
N HIS A 25 -3.37 -5.62 -9.69
CA HIS A 25 -2.70 -6.00 -8.45
C HIS A 25 -3.59 -5.72 -7.25
N ILE A 26 -3.56 -6.62 -6.27
CA ILE A 26 -4.11 -6.39 -4.93
C ILE A 26 -2.95 -6.61 -3.96
N ILE A 27 -2.49 -5.53 -3.33
CA ILE A 27 -1.32 -5.55 -2.45
C ILE A 27 -1.82 -5.33 -1.02
N PHE A 28 -1.52 -6.30 -0.15
CA PHE A 28 -1.73 -6.15 1.29
C PHE A 28 -0.43 -5.69 1.93
N TRP A 29 -0.49 -4.55 2.63
CA TRP A 29 0.62 -4.01 3.40
C TRP A 29 0.26 -4.04 4.89
N TYR A 30 1.07 -4.74 5.68
CA TYR A 30 0.92 -4.78 7.12
C TYR A 30 1.97 -3.89 7.77
N ASP A 31 1.53 -2.82 8.42
CA ASP A 31 2.40 -1.92 9.17
C ASP A 31 2.48 -2.37 10.63
N ALA A 32 3.45 -3.22 10.94
CA ALA A 32 3.63 -3.78 12.27
C ALA A 32 4.03 -2.73 13.32
N LYS A 33 4.64 -1.62 12.92
CA LYS A 33 5.17 -0.61 13.84
C LYS A 33 4.24 0.57 14.03
N GLY A 34 3.24 0.75 13.17
CA GLY A 34 2.34 1.90 13.21
C GLY A 34 2.94 3.17 12.60
N ASP A 35 4.22 3.12 12.20
CA ASP A 35 4.97 4.25 11.63
C ASP A 35 4.40 4.72 10.28
N PHE A 36 3.58 3.90 9.62
CA PHE A 36 2.97 4.22 8.33
C PHE A 36 1.69 5.01 8.47
N ARG A 37 0.95 4.85 9.58
CA ARG A 37 -0.36 5.48 9.78
C ARG A 37 -0.31 7.00 9.65
N GLU A 38 0.75 7.62 10.13
CA GLU A 38 0.88 9.09 10.17
C GLU A 38 1.24 9.69 8.81
N VAL A 39 1.85 8.89 7.93
CA VAL A 39 2.43 9.35 6.66
C VAL A 39 1.74 8.75 5.43
N VAL A 40 0.75 7.88 5.64
CA VAL A 40 0.05 7.17 4.56
C VAL A 40 -0.71 8.12 3.63
N ASP A 41 -1.20 9.24 4.19
CA ASP A 41 -1.91 10.27 3.43
C ASP A 41 -0.96 11.10 2.54
N GLU A 42 0.36 11.00 2.76
CA GLU A 42 1.40 11.64 1.94
C GLU A 42 1.79 10.80 0.70
N LEU A 43 1.27 9.59 0.57
CA LEU A 43 1.62 8.70 -0.54
C LEU A 43 0.91 9.10 -1.83
N GLU A 44 1.67 9.66 -2.76
CA GLU A 44 1.19 9.93 -4.12
C GLU A 44 1.39 8.72 -5.03
N LEU A 45 0.44 7.78 -5.00
CA LEU A 45 0.43 6.60 -5.87
C LEU A 45 -0.55 6.80 -7.03
N ALA A 46 -0.06 7.36 -8.14
CA ALA A 46 -0.85 7.52 -9.36
C ALA A 46 -1.42 6.17 -9.84
N GLU A 47 -2.70 6.16 -10.23
CA GLU A 47 -3.43 4.98 -10.74
C GLU A 47 -3.65 3.85 -9.72
N VAL A 48 -3.35 4.09 -8.43
CA VAL A 48 -3.59 3.14 -7.34
C VAL A 48 -4.74 3.63 -6.47
N LYS A 49 -5.70 2.75 -6.20
CA LYS A 49 -6.70 2.97 -5.15
C LYS A 49 -6.14 2.51 -3.81
N LEU A 50 -5.90 3.44 -2.91
CA LEU A 50 -5.50 3.14 -1.53
C LEU A 50 -6.74 2.85 -0.67
N CYS A 51 -6.70 1.77 0.11
CA CYS A 51 -7.76 1.39 1.03
C CYS A 51 -7.16 1.18 2.43
N LEU A 52 -7.50 2.06 3.37
CA LEU A 52 -7.08 1.93 4.77
C LEU A 52 -8.04 1.01 5.52
N VAL A 53 -7.50 -0.05 6.12
CA VAL A 53 -8.26 -0.95 6.98
C VAL A 53 -7.77 -0.73 8.41
N PHE A 54 -8.62 -0.09 9.21
CA PHE A 54 -8.40 0.04 10.64
C PHE A 54 -9.27 -0.98 11.36
N TYR A 55 -8.68 -1.71 12.31
CA TYR A 55 -9.48 -2.44 13.29
C TYR A 55 -10.21 -1.38 14.11
N ARG A 56 -11.53 -1.25 13.91
CA ARG A 56 -12.36 -0.51 14.85
C ARG A 56 -12.69 -1.50 15.94
N ASP A 57 -12.13 -1.28 17.12
CA ASP A 57 -12.64 -1.90 18.33
C ASP A 57 -14.13 -1.55 18.42
N VAL A 58 -14.97 -2.54 18.13
CA VAL A 58 -16.40 -2.49 18.42
C VAL A 58 -16.53 -2.99 19.84
N PHE A 59 -16.40 -2.08 20.80
CA PHE A 59 -16.81 -2.26 22.19
C PHE A 59 -17.61 -1.04 22.65
#